data_AF-A0A819IEI1-F1
#
_entry.id   AF-A0A819IEI1-F1
#
_cell.length_a   1.000
_cell.length_b   1.000
_cell.length_c   1.000
_cell.angle_alpha   90.00
_cell.angle_beta   90.00
_cell.angle_gamma   90.00
#
_symmetry.space_group_name_H-M   'P 1'
#
loop_
_entity.id
_entity.type
_entity.pdbx_description
1 polymer ?
#
loop_
_entity_poly.entity_id
_entity_poly.type
_entity_poly.pdbx_seq_one_letter_code
_entity_poly.pdbx_strand_id
1 'polypeptide(L)'
;MSESFRNGFSRIGCAAHFVNKIIEHSLCNSNIDYDDIQQLFNDIHYIVVYLRSCHNQSKLSKKLEIFVKTRWCSAYDMISIFIDVYPDLNGIISDKSQKSILSGIDFDETLAFAKCLKYFVDVAELLSEEKTATIQLVLPLKQRLIKLSKLDPNDPDSIIKLKKYIENEIPIYWELDDIHYMAAVLHTKMK
;
A
#
# COMPACT_ATOMS: atom_id res chain seq x y z
N MET A 1 22.55 1.61 -6.49
CA MET A 1 22.36 3.07 -6.31
C MET A 1 22.55 3.38 -4.84
N SER A 2 23.50 4.17 -4.35
CA SER A 2 24.57 4.98 -4.92
C SER A 2 25.65 5.09 -3.83
N GLU A 3 26.93 5.05 -4.22
CA GLU A 3 28.08 5.33 -3.34
C GLU A 3 27.90 6.67 -2.62
N SER A 4 27.50 6.65 -1.34
CA SER A 4 27.46 7.85 -0.51
C SER A 4 27.55 7.56 1.00
N PHE A 5 28.35 6.55 1.39
CA PHE A 5 28.89 6.44 2.76
C PHE A 5 30.27 5.78 2.69
N ARG A 6 31.27 6.51 2.18
CA ARG A 6 32.67 6.12 2.39
C ARG A 6 33.07 6.56 3.80
N ASN A 7 33.45 5.57 4.63
CA ASN A 7 34.24 5.62 5.88
C ASN A 7 33.49 5.08 7.12
N GLY A 8 33.59 3.77 7.39
CA GLY A 8 33.43 3.19 8.74
C GLY A 8 32.04 3.15 9.37
N PHE A 9 31.00 3.71 8.75
CA PHE A 9 29.63 3.66 9.27
C PHE A 9 28.82 2.51 8.65
N SER A 10 28.08 1.79 9.49
CA SER A 10 27.07 0.85 9.04
C SER A 10 25.78 1.60 8.65
N ARG A 11 25.26 1.32 7.46
CA ARG A 11 23.96 1.85 7.01
C ARG A 11 22.86 0.87 7.39
N ILE A 12 21.88 1.34 8.14
CA ILE A 12 20.68 0.58 8.46
C ILE A 12 19.59 0.96 7.44
N GLY A 13 18.93 -0.03 6.85
CA GLY A 13 17.83 0.19 5.93
C GLY A 13 16.60 0.80 6.62
N CYS A 14 15.91 1.71 5.94
CA CYS A 14 14.68 2.29 6.48
C CYS A 14 13.52 1.30 6.34
N ALA A 15 12.96 0.84 7.46
CA ALA A 15 11.87 -0.13 7.50
C ALA A 15 10.61 0.35 6.76
N ALA A 16 10.24 1.62 6.96
CA ALA A 16 9.17 2.30 6.25
C ALA A 16 9.34 2.28 4.71
N HIS A 17 10.58 2.46 4.25
CA HIS A 17 10.91 2.42 2.82
C HIS A 17 10.74 1.01 2.25
N PHE A 18 11.08 -0.03 3.00
CA PHE A 18 10.85 -1.42 2.58
C PHE A 18 9.36 -1.73 2.45
N VAL A 19 8.54 -1.29 3.41
CA VAL A 19 7.08 -1.42 3.35
C VAL A 19 6.52 -0.77 2.07
N ASN A 20 6.94 0.46 1.77
CA ASN A 20 6.48 1.16 0.58
C ASN A 20 6.90 0.45 -0.71
N LYS A 21 8.15 -0.05 -0.77
CA LYS A 21 8.65 -0.80 -1.92
C LYS A 21 7.88 -2.09 -2.19
N ILE A 22 7.50 -2.83 -1.16
CA ILE A 22 6.74 -4.07 -1.32
C ILE A 22 5.38 -3.76 -1.97
N ILE A 23 4.69 -2.72 -1.51
CA ILE A 23 3.41 -2.29 -2.10
C ILE A 23 3.62 -1.80 -3.53
N GLU A 24 4.60 -0.92 -3.76
CA GLU A 24 4.95 -0.44 -5.10
C GLU A 24 5.19 -1.59 -6.09
N HIS A 25 6.04 -2.55 -5.72
CA HIS A 25 6.31 -3.72 -6.55
C HIS A 25 5.05 -4.56 -6.76
N SER A 26 4.21 -4.73 -5.73
CA SER A 26 2.99 -5.51 -5.87
C SER A 26 1.99 -4.92 -6.87
N LEU A 27 1.95 -3.58 -7.00
CA LEU A 27 0.97 -2.87 -7.83
C LEU A 27 1.49 -2.49 -9.22
N CYS A 28 2.79 -2.26 -9.36
CA CYS A 28 3.37 -1.72 -10.59
C CYS A 28 4.21 -2.72 -11.40
N ASN A 29 4.42 -3.93 -10.91
CA ASN A 29 5.22 -4.93 -11.61
C ASN A 29 4.34 -5.82 -12.50
N SER A 30 4.45 -5.63 -13.82
CA SER A 30 3.64 -6.31 -14.84
C SER A 30 3.94 -7.80 -15.03
N ASN A 31 4.90 -8.36 -14.29
CA ASN A 31 5.33 -9.75 -14.43
C ASN A 31 4.69 -10.68 -13.39
N ILE A 32 3.60 -10.26 -12.73
CA ILE A 32 3.03 -10.99 -11.60
C ILE A 32 1.60 -11.46 -11.89
N ASP A 33 1.33 -12.72 -11.54
CA ASP A 33 0.19 -13.55 -11.92
C ASP A 33 -1.14 -13.22 -11.20
N TYR A 34 -1.38 -11.94 -10.85
CA TYR A 34 -2.65 -11.47 -10.26
C TYR A 34 -3.20 -10.22 -10.95
N ASP A 35 -3.31 -10.32 -12.28
CA ASP A 35 -3.82 -9.28 -13.18
C ASP A 35 -5.08 -8.54 -12.66
N ASP A 36 -5.98 -9.24 -11.97
CA ASP A 36 -7.24 -8.69 -11.44
C ASP A 36 -7.03 -7.45 -10.53
N ILE A 37 -6.14 -7.51 -9.53
CA ILE A 37 -5.88 -6.35 -8.64
C ILE A 37 -5.13 -5.25 -9.36
N GLN A 38 -4.20 -5.60 -10.25
CA GLN A 38 -3.45 -4.59 -11.01
C GLN A 38 -4.37 -3.84 -11.96
N GLN A 39 -5.29 -4.55 -12.61
CA GLN A 39 -6.31 -3.96 -13.46
C GLN A 39 -7.25 -3.07 -12.66
N LEU A 40 -7.76 -3.55 -11.51
CA LEU A 40 -8.57 -2.75 -10.59
C LEU A 40 -7.85 -1.46 -10.17
N PHE A 41 -6.57 -1.57 -9.77
CA PHE A 41 -5.75 -0.41 -9.41
C PHE A 41 -5.59 0.57 -10.57
N ASN A 42 -5.32 0.07 -11.77
CA ASN A 42 -5.14 0.88 -12.98
C ASN A 42 -6.44 1.58 -13.38
N ASP A 43 -7.58 0.91 -13.30
CA ASP A 43 -8.89 1.47 -13.61
C ASP A 43 -9.26 2.59 -12.63
N ILE A 44 -9.07 2.37 -11.33
CA ILE A 44 -9.25 3.41 -10.31
C ILE A 44 -8.32 4.59 -10.58
N HIS A 45 -7.03 4.34 -10.81
CA HIS A 45 -6.05 5.38 -11.07
C HIS A 45 -6.42 6.20 -12.32
N TYR A 46 -6.88 5.54 -13.39
CA TYR A 46 -7.29 6.18 -14.62
C TYR A 46 -8.50 7.11 -14.41
N ILE A 47 -9.53 6.64 -13.70
CA ILE A 47 -10.70 7.46 -13.35
C ILE A 47 -10.29 8.67 -12.50
N VAL A 48 -9.42 8.47 -11.51
CA VAL A 48 -8.94 9.56 -10.65
C VAL A 48 -8.18 10.63 -11.45
N VAL A 49 -7.29 10.21 -12.36
CA VAL A 49 -6.54 11.11 -13.24
C VAL A 49 -7.49 11.87 -14.17
N TYR A 50 -8.49 11.19 -14.75
CA TYR A 50 -9.52 11.81 -15.58
C TYR A 50 -10.31 12.88 -14.82
N LEU A 51 -10.81 12.57 -13.62
CA LEU A 51 -11.60 13.52 -12.83
C LEU A 51 -10.80 14.77 -12.43
N ARG A 52 -9.49 14.61 -12.19
CA ARG A 52 -8.60 15.73 -11.89
C ARG A 52 -8.26 16.56 -13.11
N SER A 53 -8.12 15.95 -14.29
CA SER A 53 -7.82 16.68 -15.53
C SER A 53 -9.03 17.46 -16.06
N CYS A 54 -10.25 16.96 -15.87
CA CYS A 54 -11.49 17.63 -16.29
C CYS A 54 -11.99 18.72 -15.33
N HIS A 55 -11.23 19.10 -14.30
CA HIS A 55 -11.64 20.04 -13.24
C HIS A 55 -12.96 19.70 -12.53
N ASN A 56 -13.43 18.45 -12.64
CA ASN A 56 -14.65 17.95 -11.99
C ASN A 56 -14.45 17.70 -10.49
N GLN A 57 -13.23 17.88 -9.98
CA GLN A 57 -12.89 17.79 -8.56
C GLN A 57 -13.76 18.67 -7.66
N SER A 58 -14.18 19.84 -8.17
CA SER A 58 -15.04 20.79 -7.43
C SER A 58 -16.44 20.24 -7.14
N LYS A 59 -16.87 19.19 -7.85
CA LYS A 59 -18.18 18.55 -7.68
C LYS A 59 -18.15 17.41 -6.66
N LEU A 60 -16.97 17.02 -6.19
CA LEU A 60 -16.78 15.91 -5.25
C LEU A 60 -16.74 16.44 -3.82
N SER A 61 -17.26 15.63 -2.89
CA SER A 61 -17.23 15.92 -1.45
C SER A 61 -15.82 15.91 -0.86
N LYS A 62 -14.89 15.18 -1.48
CA LYS A 62 -13.48 15.08 -1.08
C LYS A 62 -12.55 15.30 -2.27
N LYS A 63 -11.35 15.83 -1.97
CA LYS A 63 -10.29 16.02 -2.95
C LYS A 63 -9.65 14.68 -3.31
N LEU A 64 -9.66 14.28 -4.57
CA LEU A 64 -9.01 13.04 -5.00
C LEU A 64 -7.48 13.17 -4.89
N GLU A 65 -6.85 12.14 -4.33
CA GLU A 65 -5.40 12.00 -4.31
C GLU A 65 -4.94 11.16 -5.50
N ILE A 66 -3.84 11.57 -6.14
CA ILE A 66 -3.22 10.80 -7.23
C ILE A 66 -2.16 9.89 -6.61
N PHE A 67 -2.07 8.66 -7.11
CA PHE A 67 -0.98 7.77 -6.78
C PHE A 67 0.37 8.34 -7.18
N VAL A 68 1.31 8.39 -6.23
CA VAL A 68 2.67 8.85 -6.47
C VAL A 68 3.60 7.79 -5.95
N LYS A 69 4.28 7.10 -6.88
CA LYS A 69 5.18 5.97 -6.63
C LYS A 69 6.13 6.16 -5.44
N THR A 70 6.73 7.35 -5.34
CA THR A 70 7.71 7.70 -4.30
C THR A 70 7.09 8.27 -3.03
N ARG A 71 5.79 8.62 -3.04
CA ARG A 71 5.06 9.12 -1.88
C ARG A 71 4.46 7.95 -1.14
N TRP A 72 4.85 7.86 0.11
CA TRP A 72 4.35 6.85 1.03
C TRP A 72 2.82 6.88 1.15
N CYS A 73 2.20 5.70 1.17
CA CYS A 73 0.77 5.47 1.39
C CYS A 73 -0.14 6.03 0.28
N SER A 74 0.41 6.62 -0.79
CA SER A 74 -0.38 7.28 -1.83
C SER A 74 -1.35 6.35 -2.56
N ALA A 75 -1.05 5.05 -2.66
CA ALA A 75 -1.96 4.05 -3.21
C ALA A 75 -3.20 3.89 -2.33
N TYR A 76 -3.00 3.76 -1.02
CA TYR A 76 -4.09 3.69 -0.05
C TYR A 76 -4.90 5.00 -0.03
N ASP A 77 -4.23 6.15 0.02
CA ASP A 77 -4.91 7.45 0.04
C ASP A 77 -5.82 7.65 -1.18
N MET A 78 -5.32 7.29 -2.38
CA MET A 78 -6.10 7.34 -3.62
C MET A 78 -7.34 6.44 -3.54
N ILE A 79 -7.18 5.17 -3.17
CA ILE A 79 -8.29 4.20 -3.14
C ILE A 79 -9.28 4.55 -2.03
N SER A 80 -8.81 4.94 -0.84
CA SER A 80 -9.67 5.32 0.28
C SER A 80 -10.57 6.50 -0.07
N ILE A 81 -10.02 7.54 -0.72
CA ILE A 81 -10.82 8.69 -1.12
C ILE A 81 -11.71 8.33 -2.31
N PHE A 82 -11.25 7.49 -3.24
CA PHE A 82 -12.08 6.99 -4.33
C PHE A 82 -13.32 6.26 -3.80
N ILE A 83 -13.19 5.40 -2.80
CA ILE A 83 -14.31 4.72 -2.12
C ILE A 83 -15.28 5.76 -1.55
N ASP A 84 -14.77 6.77 -0.85
CA ASP A 84 -15.60 7.80 -0.21
C ASP A 84 -16.48 8.56 -1.22
N VAL A 85 -15.97 8.79 -2.43
CA VAL A 85 -16.68 9.55 -3.47
C VAL A 85 -17.37 8.67 -4.52
N TYR A 86 -17.17 7.35 -4.46
CA TYR A 86 -17.70 6.38 -5.43
C TYR A 86 -19.20 6.57 -5.74
N PRO A 87 -20.08 6.78 -4.75
CA PRO A 87 -21.52 6.96 -5.00
C PRO A 87 -21.84 8.17 -5.90
N ASP A 88 -21.00 9.21 -5.86
CA ASP A 88 -21.21 10.46 -6.60
C ASP A 88 -20.68 10.38 -8.04
N LEU A 89 -19.76 9.46 -8.32
CA LEU A 89 -19.01 9.43 -9.59
C LEU A 89 -19.89 9.24 -10.82
N ASN A 90 -20.95 8.43 -10.72
CA ASN A 90 -21.87 8.17 -11.83
C ASN A 90 -22.61 9.43 -12.31
N GLY A 91 -22.86 10.38 -11.40
CA GLY A 91 -23.48 11.67 -11.71
C GLY A 91 -22.51 12.72 -12.24
N ILE A 92 -21.20 12.55 -11.98
CA ILE A 92 -20.16 13.53 -12.29
C ILE A 92 -19.46 13.22 -13.62
N ILE A 93 -19.22 11.94 -13.88
CA ILE A 93 -18.60 11.49 -15.12
C ILE A 93 -19.65 11.60 -16.24
N SER A 94 -19.35 12.37 -17.29
CA SER A 94 -20.23 12.46 -18.47
C SER A 94 -19.76 11.58 -19.63
N ASP A 95 -18.48 11.23 -19.66
CA ASP A 95 -17.89 10.44 -20.73
C ASP A 95 -18.31 8.95 -20.64
N LYS A 96 -18.78 8.40 -21.76
CA LYS A 96 -19.28 7.02 -21.82
C LYS A 96 -18.19 5.97 -21.60
N SER A 97 -16.97 6.21 -22.08
CA SER A 97 -15.85 5.28 -21.90
C SER A 97 -15.45 5.20 -20.43
N GLN A 98 -15.39 6.34 -19.75
CA GLN A 98 -15.08 6.43 -18.33
C GLN A 98 -16.18 5.80 -17.47
N LYS A 99 -17.46 5.98 -17.84
CA LYS A 99 -18.57 5.27 -17.18
C LYS A 99 -18.47 3.77 -17.33
N SER A 100 -18.07 3.27 -18.50
CA SER A 100 -17.90 1.84 -18.73
C SER A 100 -16.82 1.25 -17.82
N ILE A 101 -15.70 1.97 -17.67
CA ILE A 101 -14.61 1.58 -16.75
C ILE A 101 -15.12 1.61 -15.30
N LEU A 102 -15.76 2.71 -14.89
CA LEU A 102 -16.33 2.84 -13.53
C LEU A 102 -17.32 1.70 -13.23
N SER A 103 -18.16 1.32 -14.19
CA SER A 103 -19.13 0.22 -14.01
C SER A 103 -18.49 -1.17 -13.92
N GLY A 104 -17.26 -1.33 -14.40
CA GLY A 104 -16.48 -2.56 -14.28
C GLY A 104 -15.73 -2.67 -12.96
N ILE A 105 -15.66 -1.61 -12.17
CA ILE A 105 -15.00 -1.61 -10.86
C ILE A 105 -15.92 -2.32 -9.85
N ASP A 106 -15.45 -3.45 -9.31
CA ASP A 106 -16.10 -4.11 -8.19
C ASP A 106 -15.84 -3.31 -6.89
N PHE A 107 -16.90 -2.75 -6.33
CA PHE A 107 -16.82 -1.92 -5.13
C PHE A 107 -16.45 -2.73 -3.88
N ASP A 108 -16.95 -3.96 -3.74
CA ASP A 108 -16.66 -4.81 -2.59
C ASP A 108 -15.20 -5.30 -2.64
N GLU A 109 -14.71 -5.61 -3.83
CA GLU A 109 -13.30 -5.90 -4.06
C GLU A 109 -12.40 -4.69 -3.76
N THR A 110 -12.84 -3.49 -4.16
CA THR A 110 -12.15 -2.22 -3.85
C THR A 110 -12.06 -1.97 -2.34
N LEU A 111 -13.13 -2.24 -1.59
CA LEU A 111 -13.13 -2.16 -0.12
C LEU A 111 -12.15 -3.16 0.50
N ALA A 112 -12.16 -4.41 0.04
CA ALA A 112 -11.23 -5.44 0.51
C ALA A 112 -9.77 -5.06 0.20
N PHE A 113 -9.52 -4.47 -0.97
CA PHE A 113 -8.21 -3.98 -1.38
C PHE A 113 -7.72 -2.83 -0.50
N ALA A 114 -8.57 -1.83 -0.23
CA ALA A 114 -8.25 -0.74 0.68
C ALA A 114 -7.93 -1.24 2.09
N LYS A 115 -8.72 -2.20 2.60
CA LYS A 115 -8.49 -2.85 3.90
C LYS A 115 -7.13 -3.57 3.92
N CYS A 116 -6.77 -4.26 2.85
CA CYS A 116 -5.47 -4.92 2.72
C CYS A 116 -4.33 -3.88 2.77
N LEU A 117 -4.43 -2.79 2.02
CA LEU A 117 -3.42 -1.73 2.01
C LEU A 117 -3.31 -1.01 3.36
N LYS A 118 -4.41 -0.86 4.10
CA LYS A 118 -4.42 -0.21 5.42
C LYS A 118 -3.45 -0.86 6.41
N TYR A 119 -3.29 -2.18 6.36
CA TYR A 119 -2.32 -2.87 7.23
C TYR A 119 -0.89 -2.39 7.04
N PHE A 120 -0.51 -2.09 5.80
CA PHE A 120 0.82 -1.56 5.48
C PHE A 120 0.95 -0.12 5.96
N VAL A 121 -0.11 0.69 5.80
CA VAL A 121 -0.17 2.07 6.33
C VAL A 121 -0.04 2.10 7.85
N ASP A 122 -0.76 1.23 8.57
CA ASP A 122 -0.68 1.15 10.04
C ASP A 122 0.74 0.81 10.52
N VAL A 123 1.38 -0.17 9.88
CA VAL A 123 2.75 -0.58 10.22
C VAL A 123 3.73 0.52 9.88
N ALA A 124 3.53 1.16 8.75
CA ALA A 124 4.28 2.31 8.29
C ALA A 124 4.26 3.47 9.30
N GLU A 125 3.08 3.89 9.72
CA GLU A 125 2.87 4.96 10.70
C GLU A 125 3.56 4.63 12.03
N LEU A 126 3.43 3.40 12.52
CA LEU A 126 4.10 2.96 13.76
C LEU A 126 5.62 3.00 13.66
N LEU A 127 6.19 2.68 12.50
CA LEU A 127 7.64 2.72 12.28
C LEU A 127 8.18 4.15 12.16
N SER A 128 7.33 5.10 11.82
CA SER A 128 7.67 6.50 11.60
C SER A 128 7.37 7.43 12.76
N GLU A 129 6.90 6.91 13.90
CA GLU A 129 6.75 7.72 15.10
C GLU A 129 8.10 8.30 15.54
N GLU A 130 8.17 9.62 15.72
CA GLU A 130 9.40 10.34 16.07
C GLU A 130 9.56 10.51 17.58
N LYS A 131 8.45 10.47 18.33
CA LYS A 131 8.46 10.75 19.78
C LYS A 131 8.90 9.55 20.62
N THR A 132 8.91 8.36 20.05
CA THR A 132 9.27 7.12 20.75
C THR A 132 10.22 6.30 19.90
N ALA A 133 11.12 5.54 20.52
CA ALA A 133 11.97 4.62 19.78
C ALA A 133 11.10 3.60 18.99
N THR A 134 11.42 3.35 17.73
CA THR A 134 10.66 2.44 16.86
C THR A 134 11.50 1.27 16.31
N ILE A 135 12.83 1.30 16.44
CA ILE A 135 13.71 0.25 15.88
C ILE A 135 13.41 -1.15 16.44
N GLN A 136 13.00 -1.22 17.71
CA GLN A 136 12.58 -2.47 18.34
C GLN A 136 11.24 -3.01 17.82
N LEU A 137 10.46 -2.17 17.13
CA LEU A 137 9.19 -2.56 16.52
C LEU A 137 9.38 -3.19 15.13
N VAL A 138 10.55 -3.01 14.50
CA VAL A 138 10.81 -3.48 13.12
C VAL A 138 10.57 -4.98 12.98
N LEU A 139 11.19 -5.80 13.83
CA LEU A 139 11.02 -7.26 13.79
C LEU A 139 9.56 -7.71 14.06
N PRO A 140 8.89 -7.31 15.15
CA PRO A 140 7.53 -7.75 15.42
C PRO A 140 6.52 -7.20 14.41
N LEU A 141 6.73 -6.01 13.84
CA LEU A 141 5.87 -5.48 12.79
C LEU A 141 6.08 -6.20 11.45
N LYS A 142 7.31 -6.57 11.10
CA LYS A 142 7.57 -7.47 9.96
C LYS A 142 6.82 -8.80 10.13
N GLN A 143 6.92 -9.43 11.31
CA GLN A 143 6.18 -10.65 11.61
C GLN A 143 4.65 -10.45 11.58
N ARG A 144 4.17 -9.29 12.04
CA ARG A 144 2.76 -8.93 11.98
C ARG A 144 2.28 -8.84 10.55
N LEU A 145 3.03 -8.22 9.63
CA LEU A 145 2.66 -8.16 8.22
C LEU A 145 2.59 -9.55 7.59
N ILE A 146 3.57 -10.42 7.84
CA ILE A 146 3.53 -11.82 7.38
C ILE A 146 2.27 -12.52 7.91
N LYS A 147 1.92 -12.32 9.19
CA LYS A 147 0.71 -12.89 9.79
C LYS A 147 -0.59 -12.30 9.21
N LEU A 148 -0.62 -11.01 8.89
CA LEU A 148 -1.78 -10.33 8.31
C LEU A 148 -1.98 -10.66 6.83
N SER A 149 -0.92 -11.11 6.15
CA SER A 149 -1.01 -11.74 4.83
C SER A 149 -1.64 -13.14 4.87
N LYS A 150 -1.97 -13.68 6.06
CA LYS A 150 -2.73 -14.93 6.12
C LYS A 150 -4.12 -14.76 5.52
N LEU A 151 -4.55 -15.79 4.80
CA LEU A 151 -5.79 -15.81 4.04
C LEU A 151 -7.01 -15.73 4.98
N ASP A 152 -7.91 -14.78 4.73
CA ASP A 152 -9.26 -14.82 5.25
C ASP A 152 -10.11 -15.60 4.23
N PRO A 153 -10.87 -16.63 4.64
CA PRO A 153 -11.74 -17.36 3.73
C PRO A 153 -12.83 -16.49 3.06
N ASN A 154 -13.06 -15.27 3.56
CA ASN A 154 -13.98 -14.31 2.96
C ASN A 154 -13.28 -13.26 2.06
N ASP A 155 -11.95 -13.32 1.92
CA ASP A 155 -11.25 -12.45 0.98
C ASP A 155 -11.61 -12.84 -0.47
N PRO A 156 -11.78 -11.87 -1.39
CA PRO A 156 -11.81 -12.15 -2.82
C PRO A 156 -10.53 -12.87 -3.28
N ASP A 157 -10.65 -13.72 -4.32
CA ASP A 157 -9.52 -14.50 -4.86
C ASP A 157 -8.34 -13.60 -5.25
N SER A 158 -8.62 -12.42 -5.80
CA SER A 158 -7.65 -11.40 -6.18
C SER A 158 -6.85 -10.87 -4.97
N ILE A 159 -7.51 -10.65 -3.83
CA ILE A 159 -6.89 -10.25 -2.56
C ILE A 159 -6.07 -11.40 -1.97
N ILE A 160 -6.57 -12.63 -2.06
CA ILE A 160 -5.83 -13.84 -1.65
C ILE A 160 -4.51 -13.94 -2.43
N LYS A 161 -4.54 -13.75 -3.75
CA LYS A 161 -3.32 -13.77 -4.60
C LYS A 161 -2.36 -12.65 -4.20
N LEU A 162 -2.85 -11.42 -4.01
CA LEU A 162 -2.04 -10.28 -3.56
C LEU A 162 -1.37 -10.57 -2.21
N LYS A 163 -2.12 -11.05 -1.22
CA LYS A 163 -1.59 -11.38 0.11
C LYS A 163 -0.51 -12.44 0.05
N LYS A 164 -0.69 -13.50 -0.75
CA LYS A 164 0.33 -14.55 -0.98
C LYS A 164 1.60 -13.98 -1.60
N TYR A 165 1.47 -13.11 -2.59
CA TYR A 165 2.64 -12.46 -3.17
C TYR A 165 3.39 -11.63 -2.13
N ILE A 166 2.68 -10.79 -1.39
CA ILE A 166 3.31 -9.95 -0.37
C ILE A 166 3.98 -10.81 0.73
N GLU A 167 3.36 -11.91 1.15
CA GLU A 167 3.97 -12.86 2.09
C GLU A 167 5.33 -13.38 1.60
N ASN A 168 5.44 -13.70 0.30
CA ASN A 168 6.69 -14.18 -0.30
C ASN A 168 7.74 -13.08 -0.49
N GLU A 169 7.32 -11.84 -0.75
CA GLU A 169 8.24 -10.72 -1.02
C GLU A 169 8.77 -10.07 0.26
N ILE A 170 8.01 -10.07 1.36
CA ILE A 170 8.45 -9.46 2.64
C ILE A 170 9.83 -10.00 3.09
N PRO A 171 10.08 -11.32 3.10
CA PRO A 171 11.41 -11.86 3.45
C PRO A 171 12.53 -11.41 2.51
N ILE A 172 12.23 -11.23 1.21
CA ILE A 172 13.20 -10.91 0.16
C ILE A 172 13.59 -9.43 0.19
N TYR A 173 12.61 -8.53 0.33
CA TYR A 173 12.85 -7.09 0.26
C TYR A 173 13.20 -6.46 1.60
N TRP A 174 12.77 -7.04 2.72
CA TRP A 174 12.95 -6.47 4.04
C TRP A 174 13.92 -7.32 4.86
N GLU A 175 15.19 -7.34 4.47
CA GLU A 175 16.25 -7.94 5.27
C GLU A 175 16.46 -7.16 6.56
N LEU A 176 16.68 -7.88 7.66
CA LEU A 176 16.89 -7.29 8.98
C LEU A 176 18.36 -7.47 9.39
N ASP A 177 19.01 -6.38 9.75
CA ASP A 177 20.32 -6.38 10.40
C ASP A 177 20.26 -6.82 11.87
N ASP A 178 21.39 -7.27 12.43
CA ASP A 178 21.55 -7.71 13.82
C ASP A 178 20.98 -6.70 14.84
N ILE A 179 21.12 -5.40 14.58
CA ILE A 179 20.61 -4.34 15.44
C ILE A 179 19.09 -4.40 15.63
N HIS A 180 18.33 -4.84 14.62
CA HIS A 180 16.88 -4.99 14.72
C HIS A 180 16.52 -6.12 15.69
N TYR A 181 17.25 -7.24 15.63
CA TYR A 181 17.06 -8.37 16.55
C TYR A 181 17.45 -7.99 17.97
N MET A 182 18.60 -7.35 18.15
CA MET A 182 19.05 -6.87 19.46
C MET A 182 18.06 -5.89 20.08
N ALA A 183 17.58 -4.91 19.31
CA ALA A 183 16.59 -3.94 19.77
C ALA A 183 15.29 -4.62 20.23
N ALA A 184 14.79 -5.60 19.47
CA ALA A 184 13.59 -6.34 19.83
C ALA A 184 13.77 -7.13 21.15
N VAL A 185 14.91 -7.79 21.35
CA VAL A 185 15.22 -8.53 22.59
C VAL A 185 15.34 -7.61 23.81
N LEU A 186 15.87 -6.40 23.63
CA LEU A 186 16.02 -5.42 24.70
C LEU A 186 14.70 -4.75 25.10
N HIS A 187 13.65 -4.90 24.29
CA HIS A 187 12.35 -4.32 24.59
C HIS A 187 11.64 -5.12 25.70
N THR A 188 11.53 -4.51 26.89
CA THR A 188 11.05 -5.14 28.13
C THR A 188 9.62 -5.67 28.07
N LYS A 189 8.79 -5.17 27.14
CA LYS A 189 7.39 -5.62 26.96
C LYS A 189 7.23 -6.77 25.96
N MET A 190 8.31 -7.26 25.34
CA MET A 190 8.29 -8.36 24.37
C MET A 190 8.89 -9.66 24.92
N LYS A 191 9.23 -9.69 26.21
CA LYS A 191 9.69 -10.89 26.93
C LYS A 191 8.54 -11.63 27.58
#